data_AF-A0A1A9US19-F1
#
_entry.id   AF-A0A1A9US19-F1
#
_cell.length_a   1.000
_cell.length_b   1.000
_cell.length_c   1.000
_cell.angle_alpha   90.00
_cell.angle_beta   90.00
_cell.angle_gamma   90.00
#
_symmetry.space_group_name_H-M   'P 1'
#
loop_
_entity.id
_entity.type
_entity.pdbx_description
1 polymer ?
#
loop_
_entity_poly.entity_id
_entity_poly.type
_entity_poly.pdbx_seq_one_letter_code
_entity_poly.pdbx_strand_id
1 'polypeptide(L)'
;MFTRTLQRFRSNIAIPLLKNKGVKLSQLHRHQLLKTTIVKCQPNQKNNRNINGGSGWASYLRIFWNNVFGKYLLFTNIAGSGILMVVGDVMAQEIEFRKGVPNSKRYDLERMGRMFVAGALMGPLHHYVYNWMEKVMPVPNLRNTIRKILIDQIFMSPACLLIFFYSACFLERKTIAETNAELKEKFLYIYLIDWLLWPGAQYVNFRYLDIKYRVTYVNVCTAVYDVFISYVKHLIEDAPIS
;
A
#
# COMPACT_ATOMS: atom_id res chain seq x y z
N MET A 1 -51.38 -21.79 -40.05
CA MET A 1 -51.85 -22.54 -38.86
C MET A 1 -50.98 -22.22 -37.62
N PHE A 2 -50.72 -20.93 -37.32
CA PHE A 2 -49.82 -20.55 -36.22
C PHE A 2 -50.24 -19.28 -35.45
N THR A 3 -51.47 -18.79 -35.67
CA THR A 3 -51.99 -17.57 -35.02
C THR A 3 -53.13 -17.83 -34.04
N ARG A 4 -53.66 -19.06 -33.96
CA ARG A 4 -54.72 -19.42 -32.99
C ARG A 4 -54.20 -20.08 -31.70
N THR A 5 -52.95 -20.55 -31.68
CA THR A 5 -52.36 -21.23 -30.51
C THR A 5 -51.76 -20.25 -29.49
N LEU A 6 -51.31 -19.07 -29.92
CA LEU A 6 -50.73 -18.04 -29.04
C LEU A 6 -51.77 -17.23 -28.26
N GLN A 7 -53.02 -17.18 -28.72
CA GLN A 7 -54.07 -16.41 -28.05
C GLN A 7 -54.73 -17.18 -26.88
N ARG A 8 -54.68 -18.52 -26.88
CA ARG A 8 -55.15 -19.37 -25.77
C ARG A 8 -54.15 -19.49 -24.60
N PHE A 9 -52.87 -19.18 -24.82
CA PHE A 9 -51.87 -19.21 -23.75
C PHE A 9 -51.91 -17.96 -22.86
N ARG A 10 -52.45 -16.85 -23.38
CA ARG A 10 -52.50 -15.56 -22.67
C ARG A 10 -53.69 -15.43 -21.71
N SER A 11 -54.78 -16.18 -21.87
CA SER A 11 -55.99 -16.05 -21.04
C SER A 11 -56.04 -16.99 -19.82
N ASN A 12 -55.35 -18.14 -19.82
CA ASN A 12 -55.53 -19.16 -18.76
C ASN A 12 -54.40 -19.24 -17.71
N ILE A 13 -53.29 -18.49 -17.86
CA ILE A 13 -52.16 -18.56 -16.91
C ILE A 13 -51.73 -17.17 -16.38
N ALA A 14 -52.04 -16.07 -17.09
CA ALA A 14 -51.55 -14.74 -16.70
C ALA A 14 -52.40 -14.02 -15.64
N ILE A 15 -53.63 -14.47 -15.38
CA ILE A 15 -54.56 -13.80 -14.44
C ILE A 15 -54.38 -14.25 -12.97
N PRO A 16 -54.05 -15.51 -12.64
CA PRO A 16 -53.81 -15.90 -11.24
C PRO A 16 -52.50 -15.35 -10.66
N LEU A 17 -51.49 -15.05 -11.49
CA LEU A 17 -50.15 -14.64 -11.03
C LEU A 17 -50.04 -13.14 -10.65
N LEU A 18 -50.94 -12.30 -11.15
CA LEU A 18 -50.97 -10.87 -10.80
C LEU A 18 -51.73 -10.59 -9.48
N LYS A 19 -52.65 -11.48 -9.07
CA LYS A 19 -53.38 -11.34 -7.79
C LYS A 19 -52.51 -11.65 -6.57
N ASN A 20 -51.56 -12.59 -6.70
CA ASN A 20 -50.66 -12.97 -5.60
C ASN A 20 -49.51 -11.95 -5.39
N LYS A 21 -49.12 -11.19 -6.42
CA LYS A 21 -48.13 -10.11 -6.30
C LYS A 21 -48.71 -8.84 -5.65
N GLY A 22 -50.00 -8.54 -5.83
CA GLY A 22 -50.66 -7.37 -5.24
C GLY A 22 -50.79 -7.42 -3.71
N VAL A 23 -51.00 -8.61 -3.13
CA VAL A 23 -51.10 -8.80 -1.67
C VAL A 23 -49.72 -8.71 -1.00
N LYS A 24 -48.65 -9.17 -1.65
CA LYS A 24 -47.27 -9.06 -1.13
C LYS A 24 -46.71 -7.63 -1.22
N LEU A 25 -47.08 -6.84 -2.24
CA LEU A 25 -46.56 -5.47 -2.40
C LEU A 25 -47.08 -4.51 -1.32
N SER A 26 -48.32 -4.69 -0.83
CA SER A 26 -48.91 -3.85 0.20
C SER A 26 -48.35 -4.10 1.61
N GLN A 27 -47.85 -5.31 1.87
CA GLN A 27 -47.15 -5.66 3.11
C GLN A 27 -45.67 -5.27 3.11
N LEU A 28 -44.99 -5.35 1.95
CA LEU A 28 -43.59 -4.95 1.83
C LEU A 28 -43.39 -3.44 2.01
N HIS A 29 -44.33 -2.61 1.49
CA HIS A 29 -44.30 -1.16 1.68
C HIS A 29 -44.55 -0.72 3.14
N ARG A 30 -45.41 -1.43 3.88
CA ARG A 30 -45.62 -1.15 5.32
C ARG A 30 -44.39 -1.48 6.16
N HIS A 31 -43.67 -2.56 5.84
CA HIS A 31 -42.43 -2.90 6.55
C HIS A 31 -41.25 -1.97 6.21
N GLN A 32 -41.21 -1.38 5.02
CA GLN A 32 -40.21 -0.37 4.67
C GLN A 32 -40.46 0.97 5.36
N LEU A 33 -41.71 1.44 5.42
CA LEU A 33 -42.06 2.72 6.08
C LEU A 33 -41.91 2.68 7.62
N LEU A 34 -42.12 1.52 8.25
CA LEU A 34 -41.88 1.35 9.69
C LEU A 34 -40.38 1.30 10.02
N LYS A 35 -39.53 0.74 9.14
CA LYS A 35 -38.08 0.74 9.32
C LYS A 35 -37.44 2.11 9.11
N THR A 36 -37.97 2.97 8.22
CA THR A 36 -37.48 4.35 8.06
C THR A 36 -37.98 5.32 9.12
N THR A 37 -39.08 5.02 9.82
CA THR A 37 -39.62 5.89 10.88
C THR A 37 -39.00 5.59 12.26
N ILE A 38 -38.56 4.35 12.53
CA ILE A 38 -37.97 3.96 13.83
C ILE A 38 -36.49 4.35 13.98
N VAL A 39 -35.79 4.77 12.91
CA VAL A 39 -34.36 5.15 12.97
C VAL A 39 -34.15 6.64 13.31
N LYS A 40 -35.20 7.44 13.53
CA LYS A 40 -35.08 8.90 13.75
C LYS A 40 -35.49 9.40 15.14
N CYS A 41 -35.31 8.58 16.17
CA CYS A 41 -35.38 9.04 17.57
C CYS A 41 -34.26 8.40 18.40
N GLN A 42 -33.03 8.90 18.26
CA GLN A 42 -32.03 8.79 19.32
C GLN A 42 -32.05 10.10 20.10
N PRO A 43 -32.38 10.10 21.40
CA PRO A 43 -32.20 11.28 22.21
C PRO A 43 -30.70 11.57 22.32
N ASN A 44 -30.41 12.85 22.18
CA ASN A 44 -29.12 13.49 22.41
C ASN A 44 -28.53 13.07 23.77
N GLN A 45 -27.69 12.03 23.79
CA GLN A 45 -26.96 11.63 24.98
C GLN A 45 -25.69 12.48 25.10
N LYS A 46 -25.90 13.75 25.49
CA LYS A 46 -24.86 14.56 26.11
C LYS A 46 -24.45 13.87 27.42
N ASN A 47 -23.18 13.46 27.45
CA ASN A 47 -22.34 13.34 28.64
C ASN A 47 -22.74 12.27 29.68
N ASN A 48 -21.89 11.26 29.86
CA ASN A 48 -20.95 11.17 31.00
C ASN A 48 -20.71 9.70 31.44
N ARG A 49 -19.45 9.41 31.83
CA ARG A 49 -18.85 8.16 32.37
C ARG A 49 -18.20 7.25 31.31
N ASN A 50 -16.91 6.91 31.34
CA ASN A 50 -15.83 7.13 32.31
C ASN A 50 -14.53 7.33 31.52
N ILE A 51 -13.96 8.54 31.56
CA ILE A 51 -12.54 8.74 31.26
C ILE A 51 -11.79 8.30 32.51
N ASN A 52 -11.57 7.00 32.64
CA ASN A 52 -10.58 6.48 33.58
C ASN A 52 -9.20 6.83 33.01
N GLY A 53 -8.65 7.95 33.47
CA GLY A 53 -7.24 8.09 33.84
C GLY A 53 -6.16 7.69 32.84
N GLY A 54 -6.36 7.83 31.53
CA GLY A 54 -5.25 7.84 30.58
C GLY A 54 -4.58 9.20 30.64
N SER A 55 -3.33 9.27 31.13
CA SER A 55 -2.50 10.48 31.23
C SER A 55 -2.72 11.41 30.03
N GLY A 56 -2.85 12.73 30.24
CA GLY A 56 -3.16 13.68 29.15
C GLY A 56 -2.28 13.51 27.90
N TRP A 57 -1.05 13.03 28.10
CA TRP A 57 -0.14 12.53 27.06
C TRP A 57 -0.77 11.55 26.06
N ALA A 58 -1.55 10.56 26.50
CA ALA A 58 -2.23 9.62 25.62
C ALA A 58 -3.25 10.30 24.69
N SER A 59 -3.93 11.35 25.17
CA SER A 59 -4.85 12.15 24.36
C SER A 59 -4.10 13.01 23.33
N TYR A 60 -3.00 13.66 23.74
CA TYR A 60 -2.13 14.40 22.82
C TYR A 60 -1.53 13.49 21.75
N LEU A 61 -1.02 12.32 22.14
CA LEU A 61 -0.48 11.32 21.21
C LEU A 61 -1.55 10.84 20.22
N ARG A 62 -2.79 10.60 20.66
CA ARG A 62 -3.88 10.20 19.77
C ARG A 62 -4.24 11.30 18.76
N ILE A 63 -4.29 12.56 19.18
CA ILE A 63 -4.60 13.71 18.30
C ILE A 63 -3.47 13.88 17.27
N PHE A 64 -2.22 13.85 17.73
CA PHE A 64 -1.05 13.89 16.87
C PHE A 64 -1.08 12.76 15.84
N TRP A 65 -1.31 11.52 16.29
CA TRP A 65 -1.37 10.34 15.41
C TRP A 65 -2.47 10.46 14.35
N ASN A 66 -3.66 10.93 14.73
CA ASN A 66 -4.76 11.15 13.80
C ASN A 66 -4.46 12.26 12.77
N ASN A 67 -3.69 13.29 13.16
CA ASN A 67 -3.29 14.35 12.24
C ASN A 67 -2.21 13.87 11.25
N VAL A 68 -1.20 13.16 11.75
CA VAL A 68 -0.07 12.63 10.97
C VAL A 68 -0.51 11.58 9.95
N PHE A 69 -1.38 10.65 10.37
CA PHE A 69 -1.87 9.56 9.51
C PHE A 69 -3.26 9.81 8.90
N GLY A 70 -3.78 11.03 9.08
CA GLY A 70 -5.04 11.49 8.49
C GLY A 70 -4.79 12.68 7.58
N LYS A 71 -4.87 13.90 8.12
CA LYS A 71 -4.80 15.15 7.36
C LYS A 71 -3.48 15.32 6.59
N TYR A 72 -2.36 14.90 7.17
CA TYR A 72 -1.01 15.10 6.61
C TYR A 72 -0.41 13.81 6.03
N LEU A 73 -1.23 12.80 5.73
CA LEU A 73 -0.76 11.47 5.32
C LEU A 73 0.21 11.50 4.12
N LEU A 74 -0.01 12.38 3.14
CA LEU A 74 0.91 12.52 2.00
C LEU A 74 2.29 13.01 2.44
N PHE A 75 2.35 14.05 3.28
CA PHE A 75 3.61 14.59 3.79
C PHE A 75 4.34 13.57 4.66
N THR A 76 3.61 12.89 5.55
CA THR A 76 4.16 11.81 6.38
C THR A 76 4.73 10.68 5.53
N ASN A 77 4.06 10.31 4.44
CA ASN A 77 4.55 9.28 3.53
C ASN A 77 5.83 9.73 2.80
N ILE A 78 5.88 10.95 2.29
CA ILE A 78 7.07 11.52 1.62
C ILE A 78 8.26 11.58 2.58
N ALA A 79 8.09 12.27 3.71
CA ALA A 79 9.15 12.45 4.69
C ALA A 79 9.56 11.11 5.32
N GLY A 80 8.58 10.26 5.64
CA GLY A 80 8.81 8.92 6.18
C GLY A 80 9.59 8.04 5.20
N SER A 81 9.26 8.04 3.91
CA SER A 81 10.00 7.26 2.92
C SER A 81 11.45 7.71 2.80
N GLY A 82 11.71 9.02 2.74
CA GLY A 82 13.08 9.53 2.72
C GLY A 82 13.86 9.18 4.00
N ILE A 83 13.27 9.40 5.18
CA ILE A 83 13.95 9.14 6.46
C ILE A 83 14.26 7.65 6.63
N LEU A 84 13.33 6.75 6.31
CA LEU A 84 13.56 5.32 6.48
C LEU A 84 14.58 4.77 5.49
N MET A 85 14.66 5.30 4.26
CA MET A 85 15.75 4.96 3.35
C MET A 85 17.12 5.40 3.89
N VAL A 86 17.20 6.59 4.52
CA VAL A 86 18.43 7.00 5.21
C VAL A 86 18.78 6.05 6.35
N VAL A 87 17.79 5.60 7.13
CA VAL A 87 18.03 4.65 8.23
C VAL A 87 18.54 3.31 7.70
N GLY A 88 17.94 2.78 6.62
CA GLY A 88 18.41 1.57 5.94
C GLY A 88 19.86 1.70 5.46
N ASP A 89 20.16 2.81 4.82
CA ASP A 89 21.49 3.11 4.31
C ASP A 89 22.53 3.27 5.42
N VAL A 90 22.22 3.96 6.52
CA VAL A 90 23.10 4.07 7.69
C VAL A 90 23.44 2.70 8.27
N MET A 91 22.45 1.80 8.34
CA MET A 91 22.69 0.42 8.81
C MET A 91 23.57 -0.36 7.83
N ALA A 92 23.32 -0.24 6.52
CA ALA A 92 24.14 -0.86 5.48
C ALA A 92 25.60 -0.35 5.53
N GLN A 93 25.80 0.96 5.65
CA GLN A 93 27.12 1.57 5.75
C GLN A 93 27.88 1.14 7.02
N GLU A 94 27.19 1.01 8.16
CA GLU A 94 27.81 0.49 9.39
C GLU A 94 28.25 -0.99 9.22
N ILE A 95 27.49 -1.80 8.47
CA ILE A 95 27.89 -3.18 8.14
C ILE A 95 29.10 -3.18 7.21
N GLU A 96 29.09 -2.38 6.14
CA GLU A 96 30.20 -2.21 5.20
C GLU A 96 31.50 -1.82 5.93
N PHE A 97 31.40 -0.86 6.85
CA PHE A 97 32.52 -0.41 7.68
C PHE A 97 33.05 -1.51 8.61
N ARG A 98 32.16 -2.25 9.28
CA ARG A 98 32.55 -3.36 10.20
C ARG A 98 33.17 -4.54 9.46
N LYS A 99 32.77 -4.79 8.22
CA LYS A 99 33.37 -5.83 7.36
C LYS A 99 34.69 -5.39 6.74
N GLY A 100 35.10 -4.13 6.90
CA GLY A 100 36.36 -3.64 6.37
C GLY A 100 36.38 -3.52 4.85
N VAL A 101 35.23 -3.23 4.22
CA VAL A 101 35.14 -3.05 2.77
C VAL A 101 36.13 -1.97 2.33
N PRO A 102 36.99 -2.21 1.33
CA PRO A 102 37.98 -1.24 0.89
C PRO A 102 37.34 0.10 0.51
N ASN A 103 37.93 1.22 0.96
CA ASN A 103 37.44 2.58 0.73
C ASN A 103 36.05 2.92 1.33
N SER A 104 35.48 2.06 2.17
CA SER A 104 34.23 2.38 2.88
C SER A 104 34.46 3.44 3.96
N LYS A 105 33.73 4.56 3.86
CA LYS A 105 33.60 5.50 4.98
C LYS A 105 32.51 4.98 5.91
N ARG A 106 32.66 5.22 7.21
CA ARG A 106 31.64 4.82 8.19
C ARG A 106 30.27 5.46 7.92
N TYR A 107 30.26 6.75 7.59
CA TYR A 107 29.06 7.50 7.20
C TYR A 107 29.38 8.43 6.02
N ASP A 108 28.81 8.12 4.87
CA ASP A 108 28.77 8.89 3.63
C ASP A 108 27.46 9.69 3.59
N LEU A 109 27.57 10.97 3.96
CA LEU A 109 26.44 11.90 3.99
C LEU A 109 25.86 12.17 2.60
N GLU A 110 26.68 12.10 1.54
CA GLU A 110 26.19 12.29 0.19
C GLU A 110 25.30 11.12 -0.22
N ARG A 111 25.73 9.89 0.08
CA ARG A 111 24.92 8.67 -0.13
C ARG A 111 23.61 8.72 0.65
N MET A 112 23.66 9.13 1.92
CA MET A 112 22.46 9.34 2.73
C MET A 112 21.50 10.37 2.08
N GLY A 113 22.05 11.48 1.57
CA GLY A 113 21.26 12.49 0.85
C GLY A 113 20.57 11.93 -0.40
N ARG A 114 21.27 11.08 -1.17
CA ARG A 114 20.68 10.40 -2.34
C ARG A 114 19.54 9.47 -1.95
N MET A 115 19.74 8.67 -0.89
CA MET A 115 18.72 7.75 -0.36
C MET A 115 17.49 8.50 0.13
N PHE A 116 17.69 9.64 0.81
CA PHE A 116 16.58 10.50 1.23
C PHE A 116 15.75 10.99 0.05
N VAL A 117 16.40 11.52 -0.99
CA VAL A 117 15.71 12.06 -2.17
C VAL A 117 14.99 10.94 -2.93
N ALA A 118 15.63 9.79 -3.14
CA ALA A 118 15.01 8.65 -3.78
C ALA A 118 13.73 8.20 -3.04
N GLY A 119 13.81 8.04 -1.71
CA GLY A 119 12.66 7.68 -0.89
C GLY A 119 11.56 8.72 -0.90
N ALA A 120 11.92 10.00 -0.78
CA ALA A 120 10.96 11.11 -0.85
C ALA A 120 10.23 11.17 -2.21
N LEU A 121 10.89 10.83 -3.31
CA LEU A 121 10.28 10.75 -4.64
C LEU A 121 9.36 9.52 -4.81
N MET A 122 9.67 8.41 -4.12
CA MET A 122 8.82 7.20 -4.12
C MET A 122 7.57 7.34 -3.25
N GLY A 123 7.62 8.16 -2.19
CA GLY A 123 6.51 8.38 -1.25
C GLY A 123 5.17 8.77 -1.90
N PRO A 124 5.10 9.75 -2.82
CA PRO A 124 3.89 10.12 -3.54
C PRO A 124 3.36 8.98 -4.41
N LEU A 125 4.24 8.27 -5.10
CA LEU A 125 3.87 7.13 -5.95
C LEU A 125 3.17 6.06 -5.11
N HIS A 126 3.77 5.64 -3.98
CA HIS A 126 3.14 4.72 -3.03
C HIS A 126 1.81 5.26 -2.50
N HIS A 127 1.76 6.53 -2.09
CA HIS A 127 0.55 7.13 -1.55
C HIS A 127 -0.62 7.06 -2.55
N TYR A 128 -0.43 7.55 -3.77
CA TYR A 128 -1.52 7.61 -4.75
C TYR A 128 -1.93 6.23 -5.26
N VAL A 129 -0.98 5.34 -5.54
CA VAL A 129 -1.31 4.02 -6.09
C VAL A 129 -1.97 3.14 -5.03
N TYR A 130 -1.57 3.22 -3.76
CA TYR A 130 -2.24 2.45 -2.70
C TYR A 130 -3.66 2.95 -2.44
N ASN A 131 -3.87 4.28 -2.45
CA ASN A 131 -5.21 4.87 -2.43
C ASN A 131 -6.07 4.43 -3.62
N TRP A 132 -5.51 4.38 -4.82
CA TRP A 132 -6.22 3.93 -6.00
C TRP A 132 -6.59 2.44 -5.91
N MET A 133 -5.66 1.58 -5.49
CA MET A 133 -5.93 0.14 -5.33
C MET A 133 -7.00 -0.14 -4.29
N GLU A 134 -7.09 0.65 -3.22
CA GLU A 134 -8.18 0.51 -2.24
C GLU A 134 -9.53 0.95 -2.77
N LYS A 135 -9.57 2.00 -3.61
CA LYS A 135 -10.83 2.44 -4.24
C LYS A 135 -11.36 1.39 -5.22
N VAL A 136 -10.47 0.74 -5.98
CA VAL A 136 -10.85 -0.25 -7.00
C VAL A 136 -11.07 -1.65 -6.40
N MET A 137 -10.29 -2.02 -5.38
CA MET A 137 -10.31 -3.34 -4.74
C MET A 137 -10.39 -3.23 -3.20
N PRO A 138 -11.51 -2.73 -2.64
CA PRO A 138 -11.63 -2.44 -1.21
C PRO A 138 -11.69 -3.68 -0.32
N VAL A 139 -12.14 -4.82 -0.85
CA VAL A 139 -12.31 -6.04 -0.04
C VAL A 139 -10.97 -6.76 0.12
N PRO A 140 -10.50 -7.03 1.35
CA PRO A 140 -9.23 -7.70 1.62
C PRO A 140 -9.34 -9.23 1.52
N ASN A 141 -9.82 -9.73 0.39
CA ASN A 141 -9.84 -11.16 0.10
C ASN A 141 -8.57 -11.59 -0.65
N LEU A 142 -8.30 -12.90 -0.69
CA LEU A 142 -7.08 -13.45 -1.29
C LEU A 142 -6.94 -13.05 -2.76
N ARG A 143 -8.04 -13.11 -3.54
CA ARG A 143 -8.04 -12.74 -4.97
C ARG A 143 -7.60 -11.30 -5.20
N ASN A 144 -8.15 -10.35 -4.43
CA ASN A 144 -7.79 -8.95 -4.53
C ASN A 144 -6.37 -8.69 -4.03
N THR A 145 -5.95 -9.40 -2.98
CA THR A 145 -4.58 -9.32 -2.45
C THR A 145 -3.56 -9.73 -3.52
N ILE A 146 -3.76 -10.88 -4.16
CA ILE A 146 -2.88 -11.35 -5.25
C ILE A 146 -2.86 -10.36 -6.40
N ARG A 147 -4.01 -9.79 -6.80
CA ARG A 147 -4.06 -8.76 -7.85
C ARG A 147 -3.27 -7.50 -7.49
N LYS A 148 -3.37 -7.02 -6.24
CA LYS A 148 -2.59 -5.88 -5.76
C LYS A 148 -1.09 -6.18 -5.79
N ILE A 149 -0.68 -7.38 -5.37
CA ILE A 149 0.72 -7.81 -5.45
C ILE A 149 1.18 -7.83 -6.91
N LEU A 150 0.39 -8.38 -7.84
CA LEU A 150 0.76 -8.40 -9.27
C LEU A 150 0.90 -6.99 -9.85
N ILE A 151 0.00 -6.07 -9.48
CA ILE A 151 0.11 -4.66 -9.89
C ILE A 151 1.39 -4.04 -9.32
N ASP A 152 1.67 -4.29 -8.05
CA ASP A 152 2.86 -3.79 -7.37
C ASP A 152 4.13 -4.30 -8.06
N GLN A 153 4.23 -5.60 -8.33
CA GLN A 153 5.42 -6.18 -8.94
C GLN A 153 5.60 -5.80 -10.42
N ILE A 154 4.53 -5.72 -11.21
CA ILE A 154 4.62 -5.44 -12.65
C ILE A 154 4.79 -3.95 -12.94
N PHE A 155 4.19 -3.07 -12.13
CA PHE A 155 4.18 -1.62 -12.40
C PHE A 155 4.94 -0.82 -11.34
N MET A 156 4.71 -1.10 -10.06
CA MET A 156 5.32 -0.30 -8.98
C MET A 156 6.80 -0.60 -8.83
N SER A 157 7.22 -1.87 -8.76
CA SER A 157 8.65 -2.22 -8.65
C SER A 157 9.47 -1.58 -9.77
N PRO A 158 9.13 -1.74 -11.06
CA PRO A 158 9.88 -1.10 -12.13
C PRO A 158 9.89 0.43 -12.02
N ALA A 159 8.77 1.05 -11.68
CA ALA A 159 8.70 2.51 -11.50
C ALA A 159 9.58 2.99 -10.33
N CYS A 160 9.55 2.28 -9.20
CA CYS A 160 10.37 2.57 -8.03
C CYS A 160 11.86 2.39 -8.34
N LEU A 161 12.25 1.33 -9.04
CA LEU A 161 13.64 1.13 -9.49
C LEU A 161 14.10 2.26 -10.41
N LEU A 162 13.27 2.67 -11.38
CA LEU A 162 13.60 3.80 -12.25
C LEU A 162 13.78 5.09 -11.45
N ILE A 163 12.86 5.41 -10.53
CA ILE A 163 12.97 6.58 -9.65
C ILE A 163 14.28 6.52 -8.86
N PHE A 164 14.60 5.38 -8.27
CA PHE A 164 15.82 5.18 -7.51
C PHE A 164 17.07 5.41 -8.36
N PHE A 165 17.22 4.72 -9.49
CA PHE A 165 18.40 4.83 -10.35
C PHE A 165 18.58 6.23 -10.91
N TYR A 166 17.53 6.84 -11.46
CA TYR A 166 17.65 8.18 -12.04
C TYR A 166 17.88 9.26 -10.98
N SER A 167 17.24 9.17 -9.81
CA SER A 167 17.48 10.14 -8.73
C SER A 167 18.89 10.01 -8.15
N ALA A 168 19.36 8.79 -7.90
CA ALA A 168 20.70 8.53 -7.40
C ALA A 168 21.76 8.99 -8.40
N CYS A 169 21.67 8.58 -9.67
CA CYS A 169 22.65 8.93 -10.70
C CYS A 169 22.67 10.45 -11.00
N PHE A 170 21.49 11.10 -11.01
CA PHE A 170 21.42 12.55 -11.16
C PHE A 170 22.17 13.28 -10.05
N LEU A 171 22.02 12.84 -8.80
CA LEU A 171 22.73 13.42 -7.66
C LEU A 171 24.22 13.06 -7.61
N GLU A 172 24.62 11.94 -8.24
CA GLU A 172 26.01 11.58 -8.51
C GLU A 172 26.62 12.35 -9.70
N ARG A 173 25.84 13.24 -10.33
CA ARG A 173 26.23 14.01 -11.53
C ARG A 173 26.60 13.13 -12.73
N LYS A 174 26.06 11.90 -12.78
CA LYS A 174 26.19 11.02 -13.94
C LYS A 174 25.31 11.52 -15.09
N THR A 175 25.75 11.23 -16.31
CA THR A 175 24.96 11.47 -17.52
C THR A 175 23.82 10.46 -17.64
N ILE A 176 22.81 10.79 -18.47
CA ILE A 176 21.71 9.87 -18.77
C ILE A 176 22.22 8.59 -19.45
N ALA A 177 23.28 8.69 -20.27
CA ALA A 177 23.88 7.55 -20.93
C ALA A 177 24.49 6.56 -19.93
N GLU A 178 25.25 7.06 -18.95
CA GLU A 178 25.82 6.25 -17.87
C GLU A 178 24.73 5.64 -17.00
N THR A 179 23.69 6.43 -16.65
CA THR A 179 22.54 5.95 -15.87
C THR A 179 21.83 4.79 -16.59
N ASN A 180 21.62 4.91 -17.90
CA ASN A 180 20.97 3.88 -18.70
C ASN A 180 21.83 2.62 -18.81
N ALA A 181 23.17 2.76 -18.88
CA ALA A 181 24.07 1.62 -18.90
C ALA A 181 24.02 0.86 -17.57
N GLU A 182 24.12 1.58 -16.44
CA GLU A 182 24.05 0.99 -15.10
C GLU A 182 22.68 0.34 -14.83
N LEU A 183 21.59 0.99 -15.26
CA LEU A 183 20.25 0.42 -15.18
C LEU A 183 20.16 -0.89 -15.98
N LYS A 184 20.64 -0.94 -17.22
CA LYS A 184 20.58 -2.17 -18.04
C LYS A 184 21.33 -3.34 -17.40
N GLU A 185 22.45 -3.05 -16.75
CA GLU A 185 23.26 -4.06 -16.07
C GLU A 185 22.57 -4.60 -14.81
N LYS A 186 22.05 -3.70 -13.96
CA LYS A 186 21.60 -4.05 -12.61
C LYS A 186 20.09 -4.32 -12.50
N PHE A 187 19.29 -3.77 -13.41
CA PHE A 187 17.82 -3.78 -13.31
C PHE A 187 17.27 -5.19 -13.19
N LEU A 188 17.66 -6.11 -14.09
CA LEU A 188 17.09 -7.46 -14.09
C LEU A 188 17.45 -8.21 -12.80
N TYR A 189 18.68 -8.07 -12.32
CA TYR A 189 19.14 -8.73 -11.09
C TYR A 189 18.35 -8.23 -9.88
N ILE A 190 18.27 -6.90 -9.69
CA ILE A 190 17.53 -6.30 -8.56
C ILE A 190 16.04 -6.63 -8.67
N TYR A 191 15.47 -6.56 -9.87
CA TYR A 191 14.07 -6.88 -10.11
C TYR A 191 13.74 -8.34 -9.77
N LEU A 192 14.63 -9.29 -10.05
CA LEU A 192 14.42 -10.69 -9.65
C LEU A 192 14.49 -10.89 -8.13
N ILE A 193 15.40 -10.19 -7.46
CA ILE A 193 15.43 -10.17 -5.98
C ILE A 193 14.13 -9.57 -5.42
N ASP A 194 13.61 -8.52 -6.07
CA ASP A 194 12.36 -7.92 -5.67
C ASP A 194 11.22 -8.93 -5.72
N TRP A 195 11.12 -9.71 -6.80
CA TRP A 195 10.16 -10.80 -6.94
C TRP A 195 10.29 -11.91 -5.89
N LEU A 196 11.47 -12.07 -5.28
CA LEU A 196 11.68 -13.07 -4.22
C LEU A 196 11.18 -12.55 -2.86
N LEU A 197 11.40 -11.27 -2.57
CA LEU A 197 11.19 -10.71 -1.23
C LEU A 197 9.86 -9.96 -1.10
N TRP A 198 9.50 -9.15 -2.09
CA TRP A 198 8.36 -8.25 -2.00
C TRP A 198 7.00 -8.92 -2.04
N PRO A 199 6.73 -10.01 -2.80
CA PRO A 199 5.41 -10.64 -2.78
C PRO A 199 4.97 -11.09 -1.39
N GLY A 200 5.89 -11.61 -0.58
CA GLY A 200 5.63 -11.97 0.82
C GLY A 200 5.34 -10.75 1.69
N ALA A 201 6.16 -9.71 1.59
CA ALA A 201 5.97 -8.46 2.32
C ALA A 201 4.63 -7.78 1.94
N GLN A 202 4.32 -7.71 0.65
CA GLN A 202 3.11 -7.10 0.11
C GLN A 202 1.85 -7.91 0.42
N TYR A 203 1.96 -9.24 0.54
CA TYR A 203 0.85 -10.05 1.04
C TYR A 203 0.42 -9.58 2.44
N VAL A 204 1.38 -9.40 3.36
CA VAL A 204 1.07 -8.88 4.70
C VAL A 204 0.47 -7.48 4.62
N ASN A 205 1.08 -6.61 3.80
CA ASN A 205 0.66 -5.23 3.61
C ASN A 205 -0.81 -5.11 3.15
N PHE A 206 -1.17 -5.79 2.06
CA PHE A 206 -2.51 -5.67 1.47
C PHE A 206 -3.58 -6.50 2.17
N ARG A 207 -3.19 -7.56 2.91
CA ARG A 207 -4.14 -8.46 3.58
C ARG A 207 -4.53 -7.99 4.97
N TYR A 208 -3.60 -7.37 5.70
CA TYR A 208 -3.76 -7.09 7.14
C TYR A 208 -3.64 -5.62 7.53
N LEU A 209 -3.00 -4.77 6.71
CA LEU A 209 -2.78 -3.38 7.09
C LEU A 209 -3.83 -2.43 6.53
N ASP A 210 -4.25 -1.51 7.40
CA ASP A 210 -5.01 -0.32 7.02
C ASP A 210 -4.19 0.56 6.09
N ILE A 211 -4.87 1.22 5.15
CA ILE A 211 -4.26 2.08 4.12
C ILE A 211 -3.25 3.11 4.67
N LYS A 212 -3.56 3.68 5.84
CA LYS A 212 -2.75 4.70 6.52
C LYS A 212 -1.35 4.20 6.94
N TYR A 213 -1.19 2.89 7.17
CA TYR A 213 0.08 2.32 7.65
C TYR A 213 0.88 1.63 6.55
N ARG A 214 0.31 1.44 5.36
CA ARG A 214 0.93 0.63 4.31
C ARG A 214 2.25 1.20 3.79
N VAL A 215 2.31 2.52 3.60
CA VAL A 215 3.55 3.15 3.13
C VAL A 215 4.63 3.09 4.20
N THR A 216 4.28 3.35 5.46
CA THR A 216 5.22 3.21 6.58
C THR A 216 5.73 1.78 6.71
N TYR A 217 4.86 0.78 6.58
CA TYR A 217 5.26 -0.63 6.58
C TYR A 217 6.24 -0.95 5.44
N VAL A 218 5.93 -0.53 4.21
CA VAL A 218 6.82 -0.71 3.05
C VAL A 218 8.17 -0.06 3.31
N ASN A 219 8.19 1.17 3.82
CA ASN A 219 9.44 1.86 4.15
C ASN A 219 10.28 1.11 5.20
N VAL A 220 9.64 0.48 6.20
CA VAL A 220 10.35 -0.35 7.19
C VAL A 220 10.92 -1.60 6.53
N CYS A 221 10.14 -2.27 5.67
CA CYS A 221 10.63 -3.38 4.87
C CYS A 221 11.79 -2.98 3.97
N THR A 222 11.76 -1.80 3.36
CA THR A 222 12.85 -1.25 2.55
C THR A 222 14.12 -1.09 3.38
N ALA A 223 14.04 -0.51 4.59
CA ALA A 223 15.22 -0.38 5.45
C ALA A 223 15.85 -1.74 5.81
N VAL A 224 15.02 -2.77 6.02
CA VAL A 224 15.50 -4.15 6.24
C VAL A 224 16.09 -4.75 4.96
N TYR A 225 15.46 -4.47 3.81
CA TYR A 225 15.93 -4.91 2.50
C TYR A 225 17.32 -4.33 2.17
N ASP A 226 17.55 -3.04 2.44
CA ASP A 226 18.84 -2.38 2.20
C ASP A 226 19.97 -3.06 2.99
N VAL A 227 19.69 -3.40 4.25
CA VAL A 227 20.60 -4.18 5.11
C VAL A 227 20.84 -5.58 4.57
N PHE A 228 19.78 -6.26 4.14
CA PHE A 228 19.87 -7.60 3.56
C PHE A 228 20.72 -7.62 2.30
N ILE A 229 20.51 -6.66 1.39
CA ILE A 229 21.26 -6.57 0.13
C ILE A 229 22.72 -6.23 0.39
N SER A 230 23.01 -5.31 1.31
CA SER A 230 24.38 -5.06 1.77
C SER A 230 25.04 -6.35 2.28
N TYR A 231 24.34 -7.12 3.11
CA TYR A 231 24.86 -8.37 3.62
C TYR A 231 25.12 -9.42 2.52
N VAL A 232 24.17 -9.63 1.60
CA VAL A 232 24.28 -10.59 0.49
C VAL A 232 25.40 -10.21 -0.47
N LYS A 233 25.52 -8.92 -0.81
CA LYS A 233 26.59 -8.44 -1.70
C LYS A 233 27.97 -8.87 -1.19
N HIS A 234 28.20 -8.73 0.11
CA HIS A 234 29.47 -9.13 0.71
C HIS A 234 29.66 -10.63 0.81
N LEU A 235 28.61 -11.42 1.05
CA LEU A 235 28.72 -12.88 1.03
C LEU A 235 29.16 -13.43 -0.34
N ILE A 236 28.75 -12.77 -1.43
CA ILE A 236 29.13 -13.16 -2.78
C ILE A 236 30.58 -12.77 -3.08
N GLU A 237 31.05 -11.62 -2.58
CA GLU A 237 32.46 -11.19 -2.71
C GLU A 237 33.42 -12.08 -1.90
N ASP A 238 32.97 -12.64 -0.78
CA ASP A 238 33.76 -13.52 0.10
C ASP A 238 33.78 -14.99 -0.37
N ALA A 239 33.02 -15.36 -1.40
CA ALA A 239 32.99 -16.74 -1.90
C ALA A 239 34.29 -17.05 -2.66
N PRO A 240 35.05 -18.10 -2.26
CA PRO A 240 36.25 -18.48 -2.99
C PRO A 240 35.85 -18.87 -4.41
N ILE A 241 36.51 -18.26 -5.40
CA ILE A 241 36.45 -18.68 -6.79
C ILE A 241 37.05 -20.10 -6.83
N SER A 242 36.19 -21.11 -6.75
CA SER A 242 36.55 -22.52 -6.91
C SER A 242 36.74 -22.87 -8.37
#